data_AF-A0A0C9PIN2-F1
#
_entry.id   AF-A0A0C9PIN2-F1
#
_cell.length_a   1.000
_cell.length_b   1.000
_cell.length_c   1.000
_cell.angle_alpha   90.00
_cell.angle_beta   90.00
_cell.angle_gamma   90.00
#
_symmetry.space_group_name_H-M   'P 1'
#
loop_
_entity.id
_entity.type
_entity.pdbx_description
1 polymer ?
#
loop_
_entity_poly.entity_id
_entity_poly.type
_entity_poly.pdbx_seq_one_letter_code
_entity_poly.pdbx_strand_id
1 'polypeptide(L)'
;RERDRLASIMMREVTRLIDYALEQQRSVVNQFLQDETIEMVKCATMEAVKQSCVAFMADVSEALKLNKGNDFPTQLAQFGVKTLMARDFEMFVQLHNTTRIKQPTAENVIIDNAFRKAGVLQIEVELQKRFVAFTKLFNNTVGEYVEKLLANEQQQQQQRSDFDESLVDWYRKYGAATNMSSQVIALTKFLPLYKDVFHKMKMDAD
;
A
#
# COMPACT_ATOMS: atom_id res chain seq x y z
N ARG A 1 -3.40 -16.06 -19.63
CA ARG A 1 -2.08 -15.85 -20.28
C ARG A 1 -1.68 -14.37 -20.45
N GLU A 2 -2.52 -13.43 -20.90
CA GLU A 2 -2.27 -11.98 -20.77
C GLU A 2 -3.07 -11.36 -19.61
N ARG A 3 -4.34 -11.76 -19.43
CA ARG A 3 -5.19 -11.42 -18.27
C ARG A 3 -4.50 -11.57 -16.91
N ASP A 4 -3.95 -12.76 -16.64
CA ASP A 4 -3.34 -13.08 -15.34
C ASP A 4 -2.04 -12.29 -15.09
N ARG A 5 -1.43 -11.74 -16.15
CA ARG A 5 -0.27 -10.86 -16.08
C ARG A 5 -0.62 -9.51 -15.45
N LEU A 6 -1.84 -9.00 -15.65
CA LEU A 6 -2.28 -7.72 -15.07
C LEU A 6 -2.37 -7.81 -13.54
N ALA A 7 -2.94 -8.88 -13.01
CA ALA A 7 -2.97 -9.15 -11.57
C ALA A 7 -1.56 -9.30 -10.98
N SER A 8 -0.66 -10.01 -11.69
CA SER A 8 0.74 -10.14 -11.27
C SER A 8 1.49 -8.80 -11.25
N ILE A 9 1.29 -7.94 -12.25
CA ILE A 9 1.88 -6.59 -12.30
C ILE A 9 1.35 -5.74 -11.15
N MET A 10 0.02 -5.70 -10.94
CA MET A 10 -0.61 -4.98 -9.83
C MET A 10 0.03 -5.38 -8.51
N MET A 11 0.02 -6.67 -8.18
CA MET A 11 0.54 -7.16 -6.91
C MET A 11 2.02 -6.87 -6.74
N ARG A 12 2.84 -7.08 -7.78
CA ARG A 12 4.28 -6.83 -7.71
C ARG A 12 4.59 -5.37 -7.45
N GLU A 13 3.99 -4.44 -8.21
CA GLU A 13 4.30 -3.02 -8.07
C GLU A 13 3.72 -2.44 -6.77
N VAL A 14 2.53 -2.89 -6.34
CA VAL A 14 1.95 -2.47 -5.06
C VAL A 14 2.77 -3.02 -3.89
N THR A 15 3.23 -4.27 -3.96
CA THR A 15 4.12 -4.85 -2.94
C THR A 15 5.42 -4.06 -2.82
N ARG A 16 6.02 -3.67 -3.95
CA ARG A 16 7.22 -2.80 -3.95
C ARG A 16 6.95 -1.44 -3.31
N LEU A 17 5.79 -0.86 -3.56
CA LEU A 17 5.41 0.41 -2.95
C LEU A 17 5.30 0.29 -1.42
N ILE A 18 4.71 -0.81 -0.95
CA ILE A 18 4.56 -1.07 0.49
C ILE A 18 5.91 -1.41 1.13
N ASP A 19 6.74 -2.23 0.49
CA ASP A 19 8.09 -2.53 0.98
C ASP A 19 8.90 -1.25 1.15
N TYR A 20 8.85 -0.37 0.14
CA TYR A 20 9.45 0.96 0.24
C TYR A 20 8.86 1.78 1.40
N ALA A 21 7.54 1.79 1.57
CA ALA A 21 6.90 2.50 2.69
C ALA A 21 7.41 2.00 4.04
N LEU A 22 7.44 0.68 4.25
CA LEU A 22 7.91 0.08 5.50
C LEU A 22 9.39 0.38 5.75
N GLU A 23 10.25 0.32 4.73
CA GLU A 23 11.66 0.70 4.85
C GLU A 23 11.85 2.15 5.29
N GLN A 24 11.10 3.07 4.66
CA GLN A 24 11.16 4.49 5.02
C GLN A 24 10.62 4.73 6.44
N GLN A 25 9.49 4.11 6.80
CA GLN A 25 8.93 4.21 8.14
C GLN A 25 9.91 3.70 9.20
N ARG A 26 10.58 2.56 8.94
CA ARG A 26 11.65 2.06 9.81
C ARG A 26 12.80 3.05 9.94
N SER A 27 13.19 3.71 8.86
CA SER A 27 14.22 4.77 8.89
C SER A 27 13.81 5.95 9.76
N VAL A 28 12.57 6.44 9.65
CA VAL A 28 12.03 7.49 10.52
C VAL A 28 12.03 7.06 11.98
N VAL A 29 11.59 5.84 12.28
CA VAL A 29 11.58 5.33 13.65
C VAL A 29 13.00 5.24 14.22
N ASN A 30 13.96 4.79 13.41
CA ASN A 30 15.36 4.76 13.84
C ASN A 30 15.90 6.16 14.14
N GLN A 31 15.59 7.17 13.31
CA GLN A 31 15.99 8.55 13.57
C GLN A 31 15.28 9.15 14.79
N PHE A 32 13.99 8.84 14.98
CA PHE A 32 13.23 9.25 16.15
C PHE A 32 13.84 8.73 17.45
N LEU A 33 14.23 7.45 17.47
CA LEU A 33 14.87 6.84 18.65
C LEU A 33 16.27 7.37 18.93
N GLN A 34 16.92 7.98 17.94
CA GLN A 34 18.23 8.63 18.07
C GLN A 34 18.12 10.12 18.44
N ASP A 35 16.91 10.68 18.56
CA ASP A 35 16.76 12.07 18.96
C ASP A 35 17.09 12.26 20.45
N GLU A 36 18.03 13.16 20.74
CA GLU A 36 18.50 13.45 22.11
C GLU A 36 17.37 13.80 23.07
N THR A 37 16.34 14.52 22.60
CA THR A 37 15.19 14.90 23.41
C THR A 37 14.36 13.68 23.80
N ILE A 38 14.19 12.74 22.86
CA ILE A 38 13.49 11.48 23.09
C ILE A 38 14.28 10.62 24.07
N GLU A 39 15.61 10.55 23.90
CA GLU A 39 16.48 9.79 24.82
C GLU A 39 16.40 10.32 26.26
N MET A 40 16.44 11.65 26.44
CA MET A 40 16.48 12.29 27.75
C MET A 40 15.17 12.21 28.54
N VAL A 41 14.02 12.12 27.88
CA VAL A 41 12.71 12.07 28.56
C VAL A 41 12.46 10.67 29.12
N LYS A 42 12.37 10.58 30.45
CA LYS A 42 12.20 9.33 31.22
C LYS A 42 10.83 9.24 31.91
N CYS A 43 9.75 9.47 31.18
CA CYS A 43 8.39 9.25 31.68
C CYS A 43 7.81 7.95 31.12
N ALA A 44 6.85 7.35 31.84
CA ALA A 44 6.25 6.07 31.45
C ALA A 44 5.66 6.10 30.02
N THR A 45 5.04 7.21 29.63
CA THR A 45 4.50 7.42 28.28
C THR A 45 5.59 7.36 27.21
N MET A 46 6.72 8.03 27.44
CA MET A 46 7.83 8.05 26.49
C MET A 46 8.49 6.68 26.38
N GLU A 47 8.66 5.97 27.49
CA GLU A 47 9.22 4.61 27.48
C GLU A 47 8.31 3.63 26.73
N ALA A 48 6.99 3.73 26.90
CA ALA A 48 6.03 2.92 26.14
C ALA A 48 6.10 3.22 24.62
N VAL A 49 6.27 4.50 24.26
CA VAL A 49 6.46 4.94 22.86
C VAL A 49 7.75 4.36 22.28
N LYS A 50 8.88 4.45 22.99
CA LYS A 50 10.17 3.87 22.59
C LYS A 50 10.06 2.36 22.39
N GLN A 51 9.44 1.65 23.33
CA GLN A 51 9.22 0.20 23.22
C GLN A 51 8.38 -0.16 22.00
N SER A 52 7.29 0.58 21.75
CA SER A 52 6.44 0.38 20.57
C SER A 52 7.22 0.62 19.26
N CYS A 53 8.06 1.64 19.22
CA CYS A 53 8.96 1.92 18.10
C CYS A 53 9.98 0.79 17.86
N VAL A 54 10.59 0.27 18.92
CA VAL A 54 11.55 -0.86 18.83
C VAL A 54 10.87 -2.11 18.31
N ALA A 55 9.68 -2.44 18.84
CA ALA A 55 8.88 -3.57 18.38
C ALA A 55 8.51 -3.43 16.90
N PHE A 56 8.01 -2.26 16.50
CA PHE A 56 7.69 -1.97 15.09
C PHE A 56 8.89 -2.18 14.15
N MET A 57 10.10 -1.73 14.52
CA MET A 57 11.29 -1.94 13.69
C MET A 57 11.63 -3.43 13.52
N ALA A 58 11.43 -4.23 14.57
CA ALA A 58 11.64 -5.67 14.52
C ALA A 58 10.61 -6.33 13.58
N ASP A 59 9.32 -6.02 13.78
CA ASP A 59 8.21 -6.55 12.97
C ASP A 59 8.37 -6.20 11.49
N VAL A 60 8.73 -4.95 11.17
CA VAL A 60 9.04 -4.53 9.79
C VAL A 60 10.19 -5.34 9.22
N SER A 61 11.25 -5.56 10.00
CA SER A 61 12.42 -6.30 9.54
C SER A 61 12.11 -7.77 9.28
N GLU A 62 11.18 -8.36 10.02
CA GLU A 62 10.65 -9.70 9.74
C GLU A 62 9.74 -9.69 8.51
N ALA A 63 8.81 -8.73 8.41
CA ALA A 63 7.88 -8.62 7.30
C ALA A 63 8.59 -8.43 5.95
N LEU A 64 9.67 -7.67 5.90
CA LEU A 64 10.49 -7.48 4.69
C LEU A 64 11.24 -8.77 4.28
N LYS A 65 11.54 -9.67 5.23
CA LYS A 65 12.14 -10.99 4.94
C LYS A 65 11.12 -11.99 4.39
N LEU A 66 9.82 -11.75 4.59
CA LEU A 66 8.74 -12.64 4.15
C LEU A 66 8.59 -12.71 2.62
N ASN A 67 9.35 -11.97 1.81
CA ASN A 67 9.28 -11.98 0.33
C ASN A 67 9.63 -13.32 -0.36
N LYS A 68 9.53 -14.46 0.33
CA LYS A 68 9.77 -15.81 -0.19
C LYS A 68 8.44 -16.54 -0.37
N GLY A 69 7.86 -16.39 -1.57
CA GLY A 69 6.66 -17.09 -2.01
C GLY A 69 6.26 -16.61 -3.41
N ASN A 70 6.28 -17.50 -4.39
CA ASN A 70 5.94 -17.15 -5.77
C ASN A 70 4.44 -17.36 -6.08
N ASP A 71 3.68 -17.96 -5.17
CA ASP A 71 2.25 -18.19 -5.34
C ASP A 71 1.40 -16.98 -4.90
N PHE A 72 0.27 -16.81 -5.56
CA PHE A 72 -0.64 -15.67 -5.39
C PHE A 72 -1.23 -15.58 -3.97
N PRO A 73 -1.73 -16.66 -3.33
CA PRO A 73 -2.24 -16.59 -1.96
C PRO A 73 -1.21 -16.08 -0.96
N THR A 74 0.03 -16.56 -1.07
CA THR A 74 1.13 -16.12 -0.22
C THR A 74 1.46 -14.64 -0.45
N GLN A 75 1.53 -14.19 -1.69
CA GLN A 75 1.74 -12.77 -2.03
C GLN A 75 0.61 -11.87 -1.53
N LEU A 76 -0.65 -12.32 -1.64
CA LEU A 76 -1.81 -11.57 -1.18
C LEU A 76 -1.84 -11.45 0.36
N ALA A 77 -1.52 -12.54 1.07
CA ALA A 77 -1.43 -12.53 2.53
C ALA A 77 -0.32 -11.58 3.01
N GLN A 78 0.86 -11.64 2.38
CA GLN A 78 1.99 -10.75 2.67
C GLN A 78 1.65 -9.29 2.40
N PHE A 79 1.00 -9.01 1.26
CA PHE A 79 0.48 -7.69 0.92
C PHE A 79 -0.46 -7.16 2.01
N GLY A 80 -1.39 -7.99 2.48
CA GLY A 80 -2.33 -7.63 3.55
C GLY A 80 -1.62 -7.26 4.86
N VAL A 81 -0.72 -8.13 5.33
CA VAL A 81 0.05 -7.91 6.57
C VAL A 81 0.86 -6.62 6.51
N LYS A 82 1.61 -6.41 5.42
CA LYS A 82 2.47 -5.24 5.25
C LYS A 82 1.67 -3.93 5.12
N THR A 83 0.50 -3.99 4.48
CA THR A 83 -0.41 -2.84 4.38
C THR A 83 -0.94 -2.44 5.74
N LEU A 84 -1.37 -3.41 6.57
CA LEU A 84 -1.83 -3.15 7.93
C LEU A 84 -0.73 -2.52 8.76
N MET A 85 0.48 -3.07 8.70
CA MET A 85 1.65 -2.54 9.41
C MET A 85 1.97 -1.09 9.02
N ALA A 86 1.94 -0.77 7.71
CA ALA A 86 2.17 0.59 7.23
C ALA A 86 1.10 1.57 7.74
N ARG A 87 -0.16 1.12 7.82
CA ARG A 87 -1.29 1.89 8.37
C ARG A 87 -1.17 2.08 9.88
N ASP A 88 -0.76 1.07 10.62
CA ASP A 88 -0.61 1.14 12.08
C ASP A 88 0.44 2.18 12.46
N PHE A 89 1.54 2.27 11.71
CA PHE A 89 2.51 3.36 11.85
C PHE A 89 1.88 4.74 11.61
N GLU A 90 1.11 4.90 10.54
CA GLU A 90 0.43 6.18 10.26
C GLU A 90 -0.51 6.57 11.40
N MET A 91 -1.33 5.63 11.88
CA MET A 91 -2.22 5.90 13.02
C MET A 91 -1.43 6.28 14.27
N PHE A 92 -0.32 5.59 14.54
CA PHE A 92 0.56 5.88 15.66
C PHE A 92 1.13 7.30 15.61
N VAL A 93 1.61 7.75 14.45
CA VAL A 93 2.05 9.14 14.26
C VAL A 93 0.88 10.12 14.49
N GLN A 94 -0.30 9.82 13.96
CA GLN A 94 -1.47 10.69 14.11
C GLN A 94 -1.95 10.80 15.56
N LEU A 95 -1.75 9.79 16.42
CA LEU A 95 -2.07 9.86 17.84
C LEU A 95 -1.28 10.95 18.57
N HIS A 96 -0.11 11.32 18.06
CA HIS A 96 0.75 12.34 18.65
C HIS A 96 0.75 13.66 17.87
N ASN A 97 0.08 13.72 16.71
CA ASN A 97 0.03 14.90 15.87
C ASN A 97 -0.70 16.07 16.56
N THR A 98 0.08 17.08 16.96
CA THR A 98 -0.43 18.22 17.74
C THR A 98 -1.39 19.12 16.96
N THR A 99 -1.39 19.06 15.62
CA THR A 99 -2.37 19.81 14.81
C THR A 99 -3.79 19.24 14.88
N ARG A 100 -3.93 17.99 15.36
CA ARG A 100 -5.20 17.28 15.48
C ARG A 100 -5.69 17.13 16.93
N ILE A 101 -4.85 17.46 17.90
CA ILE A 101 -5.18 17.34 19.33
C ILE A 101 -5.62 18.70 19.85
N LYS A 102 -6.83 18.80 20.40
CA LYS A 102 -7.40 20.06 20.89
C LYS A 102 -6.59 20.69 22.03
N GLN A 103 -5.99 19.85 22.89
CA GLN A 103 -5.11 20.24 23.99
C GLN A 103 -3.94 19.25 24.10
N PRO A 104 -2.85 19.45 23.33
CA PRO A 104 -1.72 18.53 23.33
C PRO A 104 -0.96 18.59 24.67
N THR A 105 -0.51 17.43 25.15
CA THR A 105 0.42 17.34 26.28
C THR A 105 1.84 17.73 25.86
N ALA A 106 2.72 17.99 26.83
CA ALA A 106 4.14 18.27 26.55
C ALA A 106 4.80 17.08 25.83
N GLU A 107 4.45 15.85 26.23
CA GLU A 107 4.90 14.63 25.58
C GLU A 107 4.44 14.58 24.12
N ASN A 108 3.19 14.95 23.81
CA ASN A 108 2.72 14.99 22.43
C ASN A 108 3.53 15.97 21.57
N VAL A 109 3.84 17.15 22.10
CA VAL A 109 4.65 18.16 21.40
C VAL A 109 6.06 17.63 21.13
N ILE A 110 6.69 17.00 22.12
CA ILE A 110 8.04 16.43 21.98
C ILE A 110 8.03 15.32 20.93
N ILE A 111 7.07 14.39 21.01
CA ILE A 111 6.95 13.25 20.10
C ILE A 111 6.67 13.72 18.65
N ASP A 112 5.71 14.62 18.44
CA ASP A 112 5.38 15.16 17.11
C ASP A 112 6.58 15.87 16.49
N ASN A 113 7.26 16.72 17.25
CA ASN A 113 8.45 17.42 16.77
C ASN A 113 9.58 16.46 16.38
N ALA A 114 9.82 15.43 17.19
CA ALA A 114 10.82 14.41 16.88
C ALA A 114 10.45 13.62 15.61
N PHE A 115 9.19 13.23 15.41
CA PHE A 115 8.75 12.57 14.16
C PHE A 115 8.87 13.47 12.94
N ARG A 116 8.55 14.76 13.07
CA ARG A 116 8.74 15.74 11.99
C ARG A 116 10.21 15.91 11.62
N LYS A 117 11.09 16.01 12.63
CA LYS A 117 12.54 16.11 12.45
C LYS A 117 13.11 14.84 11.81
N ALA A 118 12.61 13.68 12.19
CA ALA A 118 12.98 12.38 11.62
C ALA A 118 12.52 12.19 10.17
N GLY A 119 11.64 13.06 9.66
CA GLY A 119 11.29 13.11 8.24
C GLY A 119 9.94 12.48 7.87
N VAL A 120 8.99 12.37 8.81
CA VAL A 120 7.71 11.70 8.55
C VAL A 120 6.91 12.33 7.40
N LEU A 121 6.97 13.66 7.25
CA LEU A 121 6.27 14.38 6.17
C LEU A 121 6.91 14.13 4.79
N GLN A 122 8.24 13.98 4.75
CA GLN A 122 8.99 13.72 3.54
C GLN A 122 8.66 12.33 2.97
N ILE A 123 8.44 11.35 3.86
CA ILE A 123 7.97 10.02 3.45
C ILE A 123 6.60 10.12 2.77
N GLU A 124 5.65 10.83 3.38
CA GLU A 124 4.30 10.96 2.84
C GLU A 124 4.32 11.54 1.41
N VAL A 125 5.08 12.61 1.19
CA VAL A 125 5.23 13.25 -0.13
C VAL A 125 5.86 12.29 -1.14
N GLU A 126 6.90 11.56 -0.75
CA GLU A 126 7.61 10.64 -1.64
C GLU A 126 6.76 9.39 -1.96
N LEU A 127 6.00 8.88 -1.00
CA LEU A 127 5.03 7.80 -1.22
C LEU A 127 3.92 8.23 -2.19
N GLN A 128 3.40 9.44 -2.05
CA GLN A 128 2.42 9.99 -2.99
C GLN A 128 2.98 10.05 -4.42
N LYS A 129 4.22 10.53 -4.61
CA LYS A 129 4.87 10.56 -5.93
C LYS A 129 5.01 9.17 -6.54
N ARG A 130 5.45 8.20 -5.74
CA ARG A 130 5.61 6.80 -6.19
C ARG A 130 4.28 6.15 -6.50
N PHE A 131 3.26 6.44 -5.70
CA PHE A 131 1.90 5.99 -5.98
C PHE A 131 1.40 6.56 -7.32
N VAL A 132 1.58 7.86 -7.59
CA VAL A 132 1.23 8.47 -8.90
C VAL A 132 1.98 7.82 -10.07
N ALA A 133 3.27 7.52 -9.89
CA ALA A 133 4.05 6.85 -10.94
C ALA A 133 3.53 5.42 -11.20
N PHE A 134 3.25 4.67 -10.14
CA PHE A 134 2.64 3.35 -10.21
C PHE A 134 1.29 3.39 -10.91
N THR A 135 0.39 4.29 -10.50
CA THR A 135 -0.95 4.36 -11.05
C THR A 135 -0.96 4.68 -12.53
N LYS A 136 -0.06 5.57 -12.98
CA LYS A 136 0.12 5.87 -14.40
C LYS A 136 0.60 4.65 -15.19
N LEU A 137 1.64 3.96 -14.71
CA LEU A 137 2.16 2.74 -15.34
C LEU A 137 1.07 1.65 -15.44
N PHE A 138 0.37 1.43 -14.35
CA PHE A 138 -0.63 0.39 -14.24
C PHE A 138 -1.85 0.68 -15.12
N ASN A 139 -2.35 1.92 -15.11
CA ASN A 139 -3.44 2.33 -15.97
C ASN A 139 -3.10 2.15 -17.45
N ASN A 140 -1.91 2.55 -17.88
CA ASN A 140 -1.47 2.36 -19.26
C ASN A 140 -1.43 0.87 -19.64
N THR A 141 -0.92 0.02 -18.75
CA THR A 141 -0.84 -1.42 -18.99
C THR A 141 -2.22 -2.06 -19.12
N VAL A 142 -3.19 -1.66 -18.28
CA VAL A 142 -4.58 -2.14 -18.40
C VAL A 142 -5.24 -1.58 -19.66
N GLY A 143 -4.98 -0.31 -19.99
CA GLY A 143 -5.49 0.35 -21.20
C GLY A 143 -5.06 -0.37 -22.48
N GLU A 144 -3.78 -0.71 -22.62
CA GLU A 144 -3.26 -1.50 -23.75
C GLU A 144 -3.98 -2.84 -23.91
N TYR A 145 -4.30 -3.52 -22.80
CA TYR A 145 -5.06 -4.77 -22.85
C TYR A 145 -6.52 -4.54 -23.24
N VAL A 146 -7.17 -3.52 -22.68
CA VAL A 146 -8.56 -3.15 -23.02
C VAL A 146 -8.69 -2.76 -24.50
N GLU A 147 -7.74 -2.02 -25.06
CA GLU A 147 -7.73 -1.64 -26.48
C GLU A 147 -7.66 -2.88 -27.39
N LYS A 148 -6.79 -3.86 -27.07
CA LYS A 148 -6.73 -5.12 -27.80
C LYS A 148 -8.04 -5.91 -27.70
N LEU A 149 -8.66 -5.95 -26.52
CA LEU A 149 -9.95 -6.61 -26.33
C LEU A 149 -11.02 -5.99 -27.26
N LEU A 150 -11.14 -4.66 -27.25
CA LEU A 150 -12.14 -3.94 -28.05
C LEU A 150 -11.88 -4.04 -29.57
N ALA A 151 -10.61 -4.05 -29.99
CA ALA A 151 -10.24 -4.20 -31.40
C ALA A 151 -10.59 -5.60 -31.95
N ASN A 152 -10.40 -6.64 -31.13
CA ASN A 152 -10.68 -8.02 -31.52
C ASN A 152 -12.19 -8.32 -31.60
N GLU A 153 -13.02 -7.66 -30.78
CA GLU A 153 -14.49 -7.79 -30.85
C GLU A 153 -15.10 -7.24 -32.14
N GLN A 154 -14.51 -6.19 -32.72
CA GLN A 154 -14.98 -5.68 -34.01
C GLN A 154 -14.72 -6.68 -35.15
N GLN A 155 -13.76 -7.60 -34.98
CA GLN A 155 -13.37 -8.59 -35.99
C GLN A 155 -13.99 -9.97 -35.74
N GLN A 156 -14.32 -10.32 -34.50
CA GLN A 156 -14.90 -11.60 -34.11
C GLN A 156 -16.13 -11.32 -33.24
N GLN A 157 -17.34 -11.57 -33.76
CA GLN A 157 -18.60 -11.51 -33.01
C GLN A 157 -18.68 -12.60 -31.93
N GLN A 158 -17.73 -12.64 -31.00
CA GLN A 158 -17.59 -13.69 -30.01
C GLN A 158 -17.56 -13.14 -28.58
N GLN A 159 -18.49 -13.72 -27.81
CA GLN A 159 -18.70 -13.65 -26.36
C GLN A 159 -17.53 -13.07 -25.55
N ARG A 160 -17.71 -11.85 -25.02
CA ARG A 160 -16.89 -11.41 -23.88
C ARG A 160 -17.14 -12.34 -22.72
N SER A 161 -16.08 -12.63 -21.98
CA SER A 161 -16.26 -13.19 -20.65
C SER A 161 -16.79 -12.11 -19.70
N ASP A 162 -17.59 -12.49 -18.69
CA ASP A 162 -18.05 -11.57 -17.63
C ASP A 162 -16.89 -10.81 -16.97
N PHE A 163 -15.70 -11.43 -16.94
CA PHE A 163 -14.47 -10.82 -16.46
C PHE A 163 -14.02 -9.66 -17.36
N ASP A 164 -14.00 -9.83 -18.68
CA ASP A 164 -13.54 -8.80 -19.61
C ASP A 164 -14.49 -7.59 -19.59
N GLU A 165 -15.79 -7.83 -19.44
CA GLU A 165 -16.77 -6.76 -19.21
C GLU A 165 -16.50 -6.00 -17.92
N SER A 166 -16.27 -6.73 -16.82
CA SER A 166 -15.97 -6.15 -15.50
C SER A 166 -14.65 -5.37 -15.51
N LEU A 167 -13.64 -5.82 -16.27
CA LEU A 167 -12.37 -5.14 -16.43
C LEU A 167 -12.51 -3.83 -17.21
N VAL A 168 -13.29 -3.83 -18.30
CA VAL A 168 -13.58 -2.62 -19.09
C VAL A 168 -14.35 -1.60 -18.26
N ASP A 169 -15.36 -2.03 -17.50
CA ASP A 169 -16.10 -1.17 -16.58
C ASP A 169 -15.20 -0.59 -15.48
N TRP A 170 -14.34 -1.42 -14.88
CA TRP A 170 -13.34 -0.95 -13.92
C TRP A 170 -12.41 0.10 -14.53
N TYR A 171 -11.89 -0.13 -15.74
CA TYR A 171 -10.98 0.80 -16.42
C TYR A 171 -11.64 2.16 -16.68
N ARG A 172 -12.92 2.17 -17.10
CA ARG A 172 -13.70 3.41 -17.26
C ARG A 172 -13.90 4.14 -15.94
N LYS A 173 -14.28 3.42 -14.88
CA LYS A 173 -14.47 3.99 -13.53
C LYS A 173 -13.17 4.57 -12.98
N TYR A 174 -12.06 3.88 -13.21
CA TYR A 174 -10.74 4.36 -12.84
C TYR A 174 -10.35 5.64 -13.60
N GLY A 175 -10.56 5.67 -14.92
CA GLY A 175 -10.31 6.85 -15.75
C GLY A 175 -11.20 8.06 -15.44
N ALA A 176 -12.39 7.85 -14.87
CA ALA A 176 -13.30 8.91 -14.45
C ALA A 176 -12.98 9.49 -13.05
N ALA A 177 -12.04 8.89 -12.31
CA ALA A 177 -11.65 9.35 -10.98
C ALA A 177 -10.89 10.69 -11.03
N THR A 178 -11.42 11.72 -10.36
CA THR A 178 -10.90 13.10 -10.44
C THR A 178 -9.91 13.47 -9.35
N ASN A 179 -9.75 12.62 -8.33
CA ASN A 179 -8.84 12.87 -7.22
C ASN A 179 -8.20 11.58 -6.68
N MET A 180 -7.13 11.75 -5.89
CA MET A 180 -6.34 10.64 -5.33
C MET A 180 -7.19 9.64 -4.53
N SER A 181 -8.09 10.14 -3.69
CA SER A 181 -8.97 9.28 -2.87
C SER A 181 -9.85 8.39 -3.74
N SER A 182 -10.49 8.96 -4.77
CA SER A 182 -11.30 8.20 -5.72
C SER A 182 -10.48 7.19 -6.55
N GLN A 183 -9.23 7.53 -6.90
CA GLN A 183 -8.33 6.61 -7.61
C GLN A 183 -7.92 5.43 -6.71
N VAL A 184 -7.58 5.69 -5.45
CA VAL A 184 -7.28 4.64 -4.46
C VAL A 184 -8.47 3.71 -4.30
N ILE A 185 -9.68 4.25 -4.12
CA ILE A 185 -10.91 3.46 -3.98
C ILE A 185 -11.11 2.58 -5.21
N ALA A 186 -10.99 3.12 -6.42
CA ALA A 186 -11.12 2.35 -7.65
C ALA A 186 -10.06 1.24 -7.75
N LEU A 187 -8.80 1.52 -7.39
CA LEU A 187 -7.72 0.52 -7.36
C LEU A 187 -8.00 -0.63 -6.38
N THR A 188 -8.60 -0.36 -5.22
CA THR A 188 -8.97 -1.44 -4.27
C THR A 188 -9.96 -2.45 -4.86
N LYS A 189 -10.70 -2.07 -5.90
CA LYS A 189 -11.67 -2.92 -6.58
C LYS A 189 -11.06 -3.76 -7.72
N PHE A 190 -9.79 -3.54 -8.07
CA PHE A 190 -9.13 -4.27 -9.16
C PHE A 190 -8.89 -5.76 -8.84
N LEU A 191 -8.21 -6.07 -7.73
CA LEU A 191 -7.91 -7.46 -7.37
C LEU A 191 -9.17 -8.32 -7.16
N PRO A 192 -10.27 -7.79 -6.55
CA PRO A 192 -11.54 -8.51 -6.48
C PRO A 192 -12.13 -8.98 -7.82
N LEU A 193 -11.81 -8.33 -8.95
CA LEU A 193 -12.27 -8.78 -10.28
C LEU A 193 -11.84 -10.21 -10.61
N TYR A 194 -10.74 -10.66 -10.00
CA TYR A 194 -10.19 -11.97 -10.27
C TYR A 194 -10.67 -13.05 -9.30
N LYS A 195 -11.57 -12.75 -8.34
CA LYS A 195 -12.04 -13.72 -7.33
C LYS A 195 -12.62 -15.00 -7.93
N ASP A 196 -13.44 -14.88 -8.98
CA ASP A 196 -14.11 -16.03 -9.62
C ASP A 196 -13.18 -16.79 -10.57
N VAL A 197 -12.26 -16.07 -11.20
CA VAL A 197 -11.18 -16.64 -12.02
C VAL A 197 -10.28 -17.54 -11.19
N PHE A 198 -9.96 -17.13 -9.96
CA PHE A 198 -9.07 -17.86 -9.07
C PHE A 198 -9.76 -18.98 -8.27
N HIS A 199 -11.07 -18.87 -7.99
CA HIS A 199 -11.83 -20.00 -7.43
C HIS A 199 -11.87 -21.19 -8.40
N LYS A 200 -11.98 -20.93 -9.71
CA LYS A 200 -11.96 -21.99 -10.74
C LYS A 200 -10.57 -22.64 -10.88
N MET A 201 -9.48 -21.86 -10.91
CA MET A 201 -8.12 -22.43 -10.98
C MET A 201 -7.75 -23.33 -9.80
N LYS A 202 -8.30 -23.08 -8.61
CA LYS A 202 -8.05 -23.91 -7.43
C LYS A 202 -8.76 -25.27 -7.50
N MET A 203 -9.86 -25.37 -8.24
CA MET A 203 -10.57 -26.64 -8.44
C MET A 203 -10.00 -27.51 -9.57
N ASP A 204 -9.26 -26.91 -10.51
CA ASP A 204 -8.63 -27.63 -11.63
C ASP A 204 -7.22 -28.15 -11.28
N ALA A 205 -6.71 -27.86 -10.09
CA ALA A 205 -5.38 -28.26 -9.60
C ALA A 205 -5.43 -29.37 -8.54
N ASP A 206 -6.63 -29.77 -8.12
CA ASP A 206 -6.94 -30.94 -7.28
C ASP A 206 -7.48 -32.09 -8.17
#